data_AF-A0A0B2PWI5-F1
#
_entry.id   AF-A0A0B2PWI5-F1
#
_cell.length_a   1.000
_cell.length_b   1.000
_cell.length_c   1.000
_cell.angle_alpha   90.00
_cell.angle_beta   90.00
_cell.angle_gamma   90.00
#
_symmetry.space_group_name_H-M   'P 1'
#
loop_
_entity.id
_entity.type
_entity.pdbx_description
1 polymer ?
#
loop_
_entity_poly.entity_id
_entity_poly.type
_entity_poly.pdbx_seq_one_letter_code
_entity_poly.pdbx_strand_id
1 'polypeptide(L)'
;MCEAQGTSTLLIPPNKVFLVTSMLLKGPCVAPSVQIQLQGVIVAPTKDAWVEGNLNTLIMISNVNGLTIDGSGGLIDGYGSAWWACKSCPRPSVLIINSCNSVSVTNLNMINSPKSHIHVNGCEGATFSHINISAPGDSPNTDGFDISTSKNIMIEDSTIATGDDCIAISGGSSYINVTGIACGPGHGISIGSLGKKFDTVQEVYVRNCSFIRTTNGARIKTFPVSKIYTSDNVFASYNYFAIIIYFVPNQAVEVSDVTYRGIHGTSLDGRAITLDCGESGCYGIVLDQINIVSCLTGKSASCFCNNAHGTATATNPNCTCLLP
;
A
#
# COMPACT_ATOMS: atom_id res chain seq x y z
N MET A 1 -10.29 0.78 29.49
CA MET A 1 -10.39 -0.06 28.28
C MET A 1 -9.42 -1.23 28.34
N CYS A 2 -8.11 -0.97 28.35
CA CYS A 2 -7.07 -2.00 28.26
C CYS A 2 -7.05 -3.00 29.44
N GLU A 3 -7.48 -2.59 30.65
CA GLU A 3 -7.52 -3.43 31.87
C GLU A 3 -8.84 -4.20 32.05
N ALA A 4 -9.78 -4.11 31.11
CA ALA A 4 -11.06 -4.80 31.24
C ALA A 4 -10.87 -6.33 31.23
N GLN A 5 -11.71 -7.04 32.01
CA GLN A 5 -11.69 -8.51 32.08
C GLN A 5 -12.40 -9.19 30.88
N GLY A 6 -12.99 -8.40 29.99
CA GLY A 6 -13.69 -8.85 28.80
C GLY A 6 -13.58 -7.82 27.68
N THR A 7 -14.42 -7.93 26.65
CA THR A 7 -14.44 -6.98 25.53
C THR A 7 -14.68 -5.55 26.03
N SER A 8 -13.87 -4.60 25.56
CA SER A 8 -14.01 -3.19 25.88
C SER A 8 -14.12 -2.35 24.62
N THR A 9 -15.08 -1.42 24.60
CA THR A 9 -15.41 -0.60 23.42
C THR A 9 -15.13 0.88 23.67
N LEU A 10 -14.36 1.51 22.78
CA LEU A 10 -14.23 2.95 22.65
C LEU A 10 -15.16 3.43 21.54
N LEU A 11 -16.19 4.21 21.90
CA LEU A 11 -17.11 4.82 20.94
C LEU A 11 -16.69 6.27 20.67
N ILE A 12 -16.48 6.59 19.40
CA ILE A 12 -16.46 7.96 18.90
C ILE A 12 -17.89 8.24 18.43
N PRO A 13 -18.70 8.98 19.20
CA PRO A 13 -20.14 9.04 19.01
C PRO A 13 -20.54 9.81 17.73
N PRO A 14 -21.70 9.49 17.15
CA PRO A 14 -22.22 10.17 15.97
C PRO A 14 -22.55 11.64 16.26
N ASN A 15 -22.54 12.46 15.22
CA ASN A 15 -22.80 13.90 15.28
C ASN A 15 -21.81 14.69 16.15
N LYS A 16 -20.61 14.14 16.39
CA LYS A 16 -19.52 14.82 17.09
C LYS A 16 -18.28 14.90 16.21
N VAL A 17 -17.54 15.99 16.40
CA VAL A 17 -16.24 16.23 15.76
C VAL A 17 -15.21 16.37 16.86
N PHE A 18 -14.13 15.60 16.77
CA PHE A 18 -13.04 15.60 17.73
C PHE A 18 -11.77 16.10 17.04
N LEU A 19 -11.27 17.24 17.50
CA LEU A 19 -9.94 17.72 17.11
C LEU A 19 -8.89 16.92 17.89
N VAL A 20 -8.08 16.14 17.18
CA VAL A 20 -7.03 15.28 17.76
C VAL A 20 -5.68 15.71 17.21
N THR A 21 -4.65 15.83 18.04
CA THR A 21 -3.29 16.19 17.60
C THR A 21 -2.44 14.93 17.44
N SER A 22 -1.95 14.35 18.53
CA SER A 22 -1.25 13.08 18.51
C SER A 22 -1.73 12.22 19.67
N MET A 23 -2.20 11.01 19.35
CA MET A 23 -2.77 10.07 20.31
C MET A 23 -2.04 8.74 20.25
N LEU A 24 -1.62 8.24 21.42
CA LEU A 24 -1.07 6.90 21.58
C LEU A 24 -2.04 6.03 22.37
N LEU A 25 -2.59 5.01 21.72
CA LEU A 25 -3.33 3.93 22.34
C LEU A 25 -2.38 2.74 22.54
N LYS A 26 -1.89 2.55 23.76
CA LYS A 26 -0.81 1.61 24.07
C LYS A 26 -1.28 0.45 24.93
N GLY A 27 -0.93 -0.76 24.52
CA GLY A 27 -0.97 -1.98 25.32
C GLY A 27 0.41 -2.39 25.88
N PRO A 28 0.58 -3.66 26.32
CA PRO A 28 -0.37 -4.76 26.17
C PRO A 28 -1.66 -4.56 26.96
N CYS A 29 -2.77 -5.08 26.44
CA CYS A 29 -4.05 -5.09 27.12
C CYS A 29 -4.32 -6.43 27.80
N VAL A 30 -4.94 -6.35 28.99
CA VAL A 30 -5.52 -7.49 29.71
C VAL A 30 -6.79 -7.94 28.98
N ALA A 31 -7.55 -6.98 28.45
CA ALA A 31 -8.74 -7.25 27.67
C ALA A 31 -8.40 -8.16 26.47
N PRO A 32 -9.10 -9.29 26.29
CA PRO A 32 -8.84 -10.21 25.19
C PRO A 32 -9.25 -9.64 23.83
N SER A 33 -10.12 -8.62 23.83
CA SER A 33 -10.54 -7.89 22.64
C SER A 33 -10.79 -6.42 22.97
N VAL A 34 -10.29 -5.55 22.11
CA VAL A 34 -10.48 -4.10 22.18
C VAL A 34 -11.22 -3.65 20.93
N GLN A 35 -12.35 -2.99 21.10
CA GLN A 35 -13.17 -2.49 20.00
C GLN A 35 -13.12 -0.97 19.94
N ILE A 36 -12.98 -0.42 18.74
CA ILE A 36 -13.12 1.00 18.45
C ILE A 36 -14.27 1.15 17.47
N GLN A 37 -15.32 1.86 17.86
CA GLN A 37 -16.46 2.19 17.01
C GLN A 37 -16.37 3.66 16.62
N LEU A 38 -16.07 3.92 15.35
CA LEU A 38 -16.00 5.27 14.81
C LEU A 38 -17.33 5.61 14.13
N GLN A 39 -18.15 6.41 14.82
CA GLN A 39 -19.43 6.91 14.32
C GLN A 39 -19.46 8.44 14.16
N GLY A 40 -18.46 9.14 14.70
CA GLY A 40 -18.26 10.58 14.55
C GLY A 40 -17.11 10.92 13.61
N VAL A 41 -16.63 12.16 13.70
CA VAL A 41 -15.50 12.67 12.91
C VAL A 41 -14.31 12.90 13.81
N ILE A 42 -13.15 12.38 13.42
CA ILE A 42 -11.84 12.79 13.95
C ILE A 42 -11.19 13.70 12.92
N VAL A 43 -10.69 14.86 13.35
CA VAL A 43 -10.00 15.82 12.48
C VAL A 43 -8.65 16.20 13.07
N ALA A 44 -7.60 16.20 12.24
CA ALA A 44 -6.29 16.70 12.61
C ALA A 44 -6.26 18.25 12.62
N PRO A 45 -5.40 18.89 13.42
CA PRO A 45 -5.23 20.34 13.38
C PRO A 45 -4.47 20.78 12.12
N THR A 46 -4.46 22.10 11.89
CA THR A 46 -3.52 22.70 10.92
C THR A 46 -2.09 22.43 11.33
N LYS A 47 -1.16 22.60 10.37
CA LYS A 47 0.28 22.57 10.65
C LYS A 47 0.70 23.49 11.81
N ASP A 48 0.18 24.71 11.87
CA ASP A 48 0.58 25.68 12.91
C ASP A 48 0.01 25.34 14.30
N ALA A 49 -1.11 24.62 14.34
CA ALA A 49 -1.72 24.12 15.59
C ALA A 49 -1.26 22.70 15.92
N TRP A 50 -0.40 22.09 15.10
CA TRP A 50 0.19 20.79 15.38
C TRP A 50 1.19 20.93 16.52
N VAL A 51 0.84 20.38 17.66
CA VAL A 51 1.76 20.29 18.79
C VAL A 51 2.72 19.13 18.50
N GLU A 52 3.96 19.45 18.15
CA GLU A 52 5.01 18.44 18.01
C GLU A 52 5.16 17.67 19.32
N GLY A 53 4.73 16.41 19.30
CA GLY A 53 5.01 15.43 20.35
C GLY A 53 6.12 14.47 19.91
N ASN A 54 6.39 13.45 20.74
CA ASN A 54 7.34 12.40 20.39
C ASN A 54 6.91 11.52 19.19
N LEU A 55 5.67 11.68 18.70
CA LEU A 55 5.07 10.86 17.66
C LEU A 55 4.68 11.72 16.46
N ASN A 56 5.24 11.41 15.29
CA ASN A 56 4.86 12.03 14.03
C ASN A 56 3.65 11.32 13.39
N THR A 57 2.56 11.20 14.15
CA THR A 57 1.29 10.58 13.72
C THR A 57 0.10 11.10 14.50
N LEU A 58 -1.08 11.13 13.86
CA LEU A 58 -2.36 11.51 14.48
C LEU A 58 -2.81 10.46 15.50
N ILE A 59 -2.89 9.19 15.08
CA ILE A 59 -3.26 8.06 15.94
C ILE A 59 -2.21 6.96 15.78
N MET A 60 -1.65 6.51 16.89
CA MET A 60 -0.84 5.30 16.99
C MET A 60 -1.53 4.31 17.91
N ILE A 61 -1.75 3.09 17.43
CA ILE A 61 -2.20 1.96 18.25
C ILE A 61 -1.05 0.98 18.33
N SER A 62 -0.53 0.73 19.53
CA SER A 62 0.67 -0.09 19.71
C SER A 62 0.47 -1.20 20.74
N ASN A 63 0.89 -2.42 20.39
CA ASN A 63 0.84 -3.60 21.28
C ASN A 63 -0.58 -3.94 21.75
N VAL A 64 -1.59 -3.79 20.91
CA VAL A 64 -2.99 -4.13 21.22
C VAL A 64 -3.40 -5.32 20.37
N ASN A 65 -3.44 -6.51 20.97
CA ASN A 65 -3.88 -7.72 20.30
C ASN A 65 -5.41 -7.83 20.33
N GLY A 66 -6.01 -8.47 19.32
CA GLY A 66 -7.47 -8.63 19.25
C GLY A 66 -8.21 -7.31 19.01
N LEU A 67 -7.55 -6.37 18.34
CA LEU A 67 -8.11 -5.05 18.01
C LEU A 67 -9.16 -5.18 16.89
N THR A 68 -10.33 -4.61 17.11
CA THR A 68 -11.37 -4.42 16.08
C THR A 68 -11.67 -2.93 15.93
N ILE A 69 -11.62 -2.42 14.71
CA ILE A 69 -12.07 -1.06 14.37
C ILE A 69 -13.23 -1.19 13.38
N ASP A 70 -14.37 -0.61 13.74
CA ASP A 70 -15.52 -0.46 12.85
C ASP A 70 -15.72 1.04 12.57
N GLY A 71 -15.51 1.42 11.31
CA GLY A 71 -15.60 2.80 10.83
C GLY A 71 -16.92 3.18 10.17
N SER A 72 -17.92 2.29 10.18
CA SER A 72 -19.13 2.40 9.37
C SER A 72 -19.92 3.69 9.52
N GLY A 73 -19.82 4.38 10.65
CA GLY A 73 -20.57 5.61 10.91
C GLY A 73 -19.77 6.90 10.78
N GLY A 74 -18.46 6.85 10.55
CA GLY A 74 -17.59 8.00 10.79
C GLY A 74 -16.47 8.22 9.78
N LEU A 75 -15.63 9.21 10.08
CA LEU A 75 -14.59 9.75 9.20
C LEU A 75 -13.35 10.14 9.99
N ILE A 76 -12.17 9.87 9.43
CA ILE A 76 -10.91 10.47 9.88
C ILE A 76 -10.41 11.43 8.79
N ASP A 77 -10.37 12.73 9.10
CA ASP A 77 -9.79 13.76 8.24
C ASP A 77 -8.40 14.17 8.74
N GLY A 78 -7.38 13.86 7.95
CA GLY A 78 -5.99 14.20 8.25
C GLY A 78 -5.64 15.68 8.02
N TYR A 79 -6.56 16.46 7.43
CA TYR A 79 -6.42 17.88 7.13
C TYR A 79 -5.12 18.26 6.41
N GLY A 80 -4.70 17.41 5.46
CA GLY A 80 -3.42 17.43 4.78
C GLY A 80 -3.17 18.65 3.89
N SER A 81 -4.21 19.37 3.47
CA SER A 81 -4.07 20.61 2.68
C SER A 81 -3.25 21.68 3.39
N ALA A 82 -3.26 21.70 4.73
CA ALA A 82 -2.41 22.58 5.54
C ALA A 82 -0.91 22.21 5.50
N TRP A 83 -0.56 21.04 4.96
CA TRP A 83 0.78 20.46 5.03
C TRP A 83 1.45 20.30 3.66
N TRP A 84 0.69 20.02 2.60
CA TRP A 84 1.24 19.59 1.30
C TRP A 84 2.12 20.63 0.59
N ALA A 85 1.92 21.92 0.86
CA ALA A 85 2.80 22.97 0.32
C ALA A 85 4.25 22.84 0.81
N CYS A 86 4.47 22.23 1.98
CA CYS A 86 5.80 22.00 2.55
C CYS A 86 6.21 20.53 2.45
N LYS A 87 6.78 20.14 1.32
CA LYS A 87 7.20 18.75 1.05
C LYS A 87 8.28 18.24 2.02
N SER A 88 9.15 19.14 2.50
CA SER A 88 10.24 18.84 3.45
C SER A 88 9.82 18.86 4.92
N CYS A 89 8.59 19.27 5.23
CA CYS A 89 8.10 19.28 6.61
C CYS A 89 7.94 17.85 7.15
N PRO A 90 8.10 17.64 8.47
CA PRO A 90 7.80 16.37 9.13
C PRO A 90 6.28 16.17 9.17
N ARG A 91 5.70 15.80 8.02
CA ARG A 91 4.25 15.62 7.89
C ARG A 91 3.84 14.34 8.62
N PRO A 92 2.79 14.39 9.47
CA PRO A 92 2.36 13.22 10.21
C PRO A 92 1.57 12.25 9.33
N SER A 93 1.72 10.95 9.58
CA SER A 93 0.78 9.95 9.07
C SER A 93 -0.48 9.93 9.93
N VAL A 94 -1.58 9.37 9.44
CA VAL A 94 -2.87 9.45 10.17
C VAL A 94 -3.05 8.29 11.14
N LEU A 95 -2.92 7.05 10.69
CA LEU A 95 -3.12 5.86 11.51
C LEU A 95 -1.90 4.95 11.43
N ILE A 96 -1.32 4.63 12.58
CA ILE A 96 -0.26 3.63 12.69
C ILE A 96 -0.75 2.48 13.58
N ILE A 97 -0.80 1.28 13.03
CA ILE A 97 -1.04 0.03 13.77
C ILE A 97 0.31 -0.66 13.91
N ASN A 98 0.82 -0.69 15.15
CA ASN A 98 2.18 -1.11 15.45
C ASN A 98 2.22 -2.29 16.43
N SER A 99 2.87 -3.38 16.06
CA SER A 99 3.04 -4.57 16.91
C SER A 99 1.70 -5.09 17.46
N CYS A 100 0.66 -5.10 16.63
CA CYS A 100 -0.68 -5.56 16.99
C CYS A 100 -0.99 -6.85 16.22
N ASN A 101 -1.45 -7.88 16.93
CA ASN A 101 -1.82 -9.16 16.32
C ASN A 101 -3.33 -9.37 16.34
N SER A 102 -3.84 -10.16 15.39
CA SER A 102 -5.28 -10.44 15.25
C SER A 102 -6.10 -9.16 15.14
N VAL A 103 -5.75 -8.32 14.16
CA VAL A 103 -6.39 -7.01 13.91
C VAL A 103 -7.49 -7.16 12.87
N SER A 104 -8.63 -6.53 13.10
CA SER A 104 -9.71 -6.38 12.11
C SER A 104 -10.09 -4.91 11.99
N VAL A 105 -10.02 -4.35 10.79
CA VAL A 105 -10.46 -2.98 10.48
C VAL A 105 -11.46 -3.05 9.35
N THR A 106 -12.66 -2.50 9.56
CA THR A 106 -13.76 -2.59 8.60
C THR A 106 -14.45 -1.24 8.41
N ASN A 107 -14.93 -0.99 7.19
CA ASN A 107 -15.77 0.18 6.84
C ASN A 107 -15.13 1.55 7.17
N LEU A 108 -13.81 1.66 7.14
CA LEU A 108 -13.11 2.87 7.57
C LEU A 108 -13.00 3.89 6.43
N ASN A 109 -13.49 5.12 6.68
CA ASN A 109 -13.32 6.26 5.77
C ASN A 109 -12.21 7.18 6.27
N MET A 110 -11.23 7.48 5.40
CA MET A 110 -10.13 8.39 5.70
C MET A 110 -9.91 9.37 4.53
N ILE A 111 -9.73 10.65 4.84
CA ILE A 111 -9.44 11.66 3.82
C ILE A 111 -8.24 12.53 4.19
N ASN A 112 -7.59 13.04 3.14
CA ASN A 112 -6.61 14.11 3.22
C ASN A 112 -5.49 13.88 4.24
N SER A 113 -4.82 12.72 4.23
CA SER A 113 -3.65 12.55 5.09
C SER A 113 -2.53 13.56 4.73
N PRO A 114 -1.84 14.18 5.71
CA PRO A 114 -0.67 15.02 5.45
C PRO A 114 0.48 14.26 4.79
N LYS A 115 0.60 12.97 5.12
CA LYS A 115 1.52 11.98 4.53
C LYS A 115 0.71 10.70 4.26
N SER A 116 1.20 9.51 4.57
CA SER A 116 0.49 8.24 4.38
C SER A 116 -0.72 8.10 5.32
N HIS A 117 -1.73 7.35 4.90
CA HIS A 117 -2.97 7.18 5.64
C HIS A 117 -2.83 6.11 6.72
N ILE A 118 -2.46 4.88 6.34
CA ILE A 118 -2.38 3.73 7.27
C ILE A 118 -0.98 3.11 7.21
N HIS A 119 -0.33 2.96 8.35
CA HIS A 119 0.83 2.08 8.51
C HIS A 119 0.45 0.80 9.24
N VAL A 120 0.92 -0.33 8.72
CA VAL A 120 0.84 -1.65 9.35
C VAL A 120 2.27 -2.13 9.61
N ASN A 121 2.71 -2.05 10.85
CA ASN A 121 4.09 -2.31 11.22
C ASN A 121 4.20 -3.39 12.29
N GLY A 122 5.01 -4.44 12.07
CA GLY A 122 5.23 -5.47 13.09
C GLY A 122 3.99 -6.30 13.44
N CYS A 123 2.99 -6.37 12.56
CA CYS A 123 1.71 -7.01 12.86
C CYS A 123 1.63 -8.44 12.32
N GLU A 124 0.95 -9.34 13.02
CA GLU A 124 0.64 -10.69 12.54
C GLU A 124 -0.87 -10.97 12.57
N GLY A 125 -1.42 -11.34 11.40
CA GLY A 125 -2.85 -11.62 11.26
C GLY A 125 -3.69 -10.35 11.34
N ALA A 126 -3.67 -9.55 10.28
CA ALA A 126 -4.47 -8.32 10.18
C ALA A 126 -5.34 -8.34 8.93
N THR A 127 -6.61 -7.98 9.06
CA THR A 127 -7.57 -7.86 7.95
C THR A 127 -8.11 -6.43 7.89
N PHE A 128 -8.10 -5.86 6.69
CA PHE A 128 -8.65 -4.55 6.37
C PHE A 128 -9.67 -4.74 5.24
N SER A 129 -10.95 -4.48 5.50
CA SER A 129 -12.00 -4.64 4.50
C SER A 129 -12.89 -3.41 4.39
N HIS A 130 -13.37 -3.11 3.18
CA HIS A 130 -14.26 -1.96 2.94
C HIS A 130 -13.63 -0.62 3.37
N ILE A 131 -12.34 -0.45 3.10
CA ILE A 131 -11.60 0.77 3.42
C ILE A 131 -11.73 1.76 2.27
N ASN A 132 -12.04 3.02 2.60
CA ASN A 132 -12.16 4.10 1.64
C ASN A 132 -11.19 5.22 1.99
N ILE A 133 -10.20 5.42 1.13
CA ILE A 133 -9.14 6.43 1.28
C ILE A 133 -9.22 7.44 0.13
N SER A 134 -9.21 8.73 0.44
CA SER A 134 -9.18 9.79 -0.58
C SER A 134 -8.26 10.95 -0.23
N ALA A 135 -7.33 11.25 -1.12
CA ALA A 135 -6.55 12.48 -1.17
C ALA A 135 -6.35 12.92 -2.63
N PRO A 136 -6.05 14.21 -2.89
CA PRO A 136 -5.77 14.69 -4.25
C PRO A 136 -4.63 13.92 -4.93
N GLY A 137 -4.73 13.70 -6.25
CA GLY A 137 -3.70 12.95 -6.99
C GLY A 137 -2.33 13.64 -7.06
N ASP A 138 -2.25 14.91 -6.67
CA ASP A 138 -1.02 15.71 -6.58
C ASP A 138 -0.53 15.90 -5.13
N SER A 139 -1.21 15.32 -4.14
CA SER A 139 -0.77 15.38 -2.74
C SER A 139 0.47 14.50 -2.52
N PRO A 140 1.59 15.05 -2.02
CA PRO A 140 2.86 14.32 -2.01
C PRO A 140 2.89 13.22 -0.94
N ASN A 141 3.34 12.00 -1.27
CA ASN A 141 3.57 10.92 -0.29
C ASN A 141 2.34 10.61 0.58
N THR A 142 1.16 10.61 -0.03
CA THR A 142 -0.08 10.31 0.66
C THR A 142 -0.50 8.87 0.51
N ASP A 143 0.45 7.96 0.65
CA ASP A 143 0.28 6.52 0.45
C ASP A 143 -0.97 5.99 1.18
N GLY A 144 -1.68 5.04 0.60
CA GLY A 144 -2.88 4.47 1.22
C GLY A 144 -2.49 3.57 2.40
N PHE A 145 -1.75 2.52 2.10
CA PHE A 145 -1.18 1.60 3.08
C PHE A 145 0.34 1.50 2.96
N ASP A 146 1.04 1.66 4.07
CA ASP A 146 2.45 1.31 4.22
C ASP A 146 2.59 0.07 5.12
N ILE A 147 2.97 -1.07 4.54
CA ILE A 147 3.12 -2.34 5.25
C ILE A 147 4.60 -2.65 5.45
N SER A 148 5.03 -2.91 6.68
CA SER A 148 6.41 -3.29 6.98
C SER A 148 6.50 -4.33 8.09
N THR A 149 7.47 -5.23 8.01
CA THR A 149 7.79 -6.19 9.08
C THR A 149 6.54 -6.96 9.56
N SER A 150 5.63 -7.29 8.65
CA SER A 150 4.29 -7.81 8.99
C SER A 150 3.98 -9.10 8.25
N LYS A 151 3.15 -9.96 8.86
CA LYS A 151 2.84 -11.29 8.34
C LYS A 151 1.34 -11.56 8.32
N ASN A 152 0.86 -12.29 7.32
CA ASN A 152 -0.56 -12.69 7.20
C ASN A 152 -1.47 -11.45 7.20
N ILE A 153 -1.26 -10.56 6.23
CA ILE A 153 -2.03 -9.32 6.08
C ILE A 153 -2.98 -9.47 4.90
N MET A 154 -4.26 -9.20 5.13
CA MET A 154 -5.31 -9.15 4.11
C MET A 154 -5.80 -7.72 3.95
N ILE A 155 -5.83 -7.22 2.73
CA ILE A 155 -6.52 -5.98 2.36
C ILE A 155 -7.50 -6.33 1.24
N GLU A 156 -8.79 -6.12 1.50
CA GLU A 156 -9.85 -6.55 0.59
C GLU A 156 -10.93 -5.49 0.36
N ASP A 157 -11.56 -5.54 -0.82
CA ASP A 157 -12.79 -4.81 -1.16
C ASP A 157 -12.75 -3.32 -0.80
N SER A 158 -11.69 -2.64 -1.22
CA SER A 158 -11.37 -1.28 -0.77
C SER A 158 -11.13 -0.32 -1.94
N THR A 159 -11.39 0.97 -1.72
CA THR A 159 -11.14 2.05 -2.69
C THR A 159 -10.07 2.99 -2.15
N ILE A 160 -9.01 3.21 -2.93
CA ILE A 160 -7.84 3.98 -2.51
C ILE A 160 -7.47 4.97 -3.61
N ALA A 161 -7.67 6.26 -3.33
CA ALA A 161 -7.30 7.36 -4.20
C ALA A 161 -6.31 8.28 -3.47
N THR A 162 -5.11 8.43 -4.00
CA THR A 162 -4.01 9.15 -3.33
C THR A 162 -3.11 9.86 -4.36
N GLY A 163 -2.12 10.62 -3.89
CA GLY A 163 -1.04 11.16 -4.73
C GLY A 163 0.26 10.35 -4.71
N ASP A 164 0.27 9.14 -4.12
CA ASP A 164 1.43 8.23 -4.11
C ASP A 164 0.95 6.76 -4.16
N ASP A 165 1.70 5.78 -3.64
CA ASP A 165 1.31 4.36 -3.69
C ASP A 165 -0.08 4.13 -3.05
N CYS A 166 -0.93 3.32 -3.69
CA CYS A 166 -2.15 2.83 -3.05
C CYS A 166 -1.78 1.92 -1.88
N ILE A 167 -0.85 1.00 -2.13
CA ILE A 167 -0.31 0.07 -1.13
C ILE A 167 1.19 -0.08 -1.42
N ALA A 168 2.03 0.17 -0.42
CA ALA A 168 3.46 -0.05 -0.43
C ALA A 168 3.83 -1.15 0.57
N ILE A 169 4.56 -2.18 0.12
CA ILE A 169 4.96 -3.34 0.93
C ILE A 169 6.48 -3.33 1.08
N SER A 170 6.97 -3.06 2.28
CA SER A 170 8.38 -2.93 2.62
C SER A 170 8.94 -4.17 3.32
N GLY A 171 10.26 -4.18 3.55
CA GLY A 171 11.02 -5.31 4.07
C GLY A 171 10.52 -5.90 5.40
N GLY A 172 10.82 -7.20 5.57
CA GLY A 172 10.38 -8.03 6.69
C GLY A 172 8.93 -8.50 6.58
N SER A 173 8.30 -8.34 5.41
CA SER A 173 6.88 -8.65 5.23
C SER A 173 6.67 -9.96 4.48
N SER A 174 5.66 -10.75 4.87
CA SER A 174 5.35 -12.00 4.16
C SER A 174 3.87 -12.38 4.23
N TYR A 175 3.39 -13.17 3.27
CA TYR A 175 1.99 -13.61 3.20
C TYR A 175 1.03 -12.41 3.21
N ILE A 176 1.21 -11.54 2.22
CA ILE A 176 0.39 -10.34 2.02
C ILE A 176 -0.59 -10.61 0.89
N ASN A 177 -1.88 -10.53 1.17
CA ASN A 177 -2.92 -10.72 0.18
C ASN A 177 -3.71 -9.42 -0.01
N VAL A 178 -3.78 -8.97 -1.25
CA VAL A 178 -4.45 -7.75 -1.66
C VAL A 178 -5.46 -8.13 -2.74
N THR A 179 -6.75 -7.94 -2.49
CA THR A 179 -7.79 -8.39 -3.41
C THR A 179 -8.93 -7.38 -3.54
N GLY A 180 -9.52 -7.24 -4.72
CA GLY A 180 -10.72 -6.39 -4.87
C GLY A 180 -10.46 -4.90 -4.64
N ILE A 181 -9.26 -4.39 -4.97
CA ILE A 181 -8.89 -2.99 -4.73
C ILE A 181 -9.18 -2.14 -5.96
N ALA A 182 -9.91 -1.04 -5.77
CA ALA A 182 -9.98 0.07 -6.73
C ALA A 182 -8.91 1.11 -6.37
N CYS A 183 -7.77 1.07 -7.07
CA CYS A 183 -6.64 1.95 -6.85
C CYS A 183 -6.61 3.05 -7.90
N GLY A 184 -6.62 4.32 -7.49
CA GLY A 184 -6.50 5.42 -8.44
C GLY A 184 -7.26 6.70 -8.11
N PRO A 185 -6.65 7.88 -8.35
CA PRO A 185 -5.27 8.11 -8.82
C PRO A 185 -4.21 7.68 -7.79
N GLY A 186 -2.93 7.72 -8.16
CA GLY A 186 -1.79 7.37 -7.29
C GLY A 186 -0.64 6.72 -8.05
N HIS A 187 0.20 5.94 -7.37
CA HIS A 187 1.34 5.23 -7.95
C HIS A 187 1.15 3.72 -8.08
N GLY A 188 -0.05 3.19 -7.83
CA GLY A 188 -0.33 1.76 -7.95
C GLY A 188 0.00 0.98 -6.69
N ILE A 189 0.22 -0.33 -6.85
CA ILE A 189 0.60 -1.24 -5.77
C ILE A 189 2.07 -1.58 -5.93
N SER A 190 2.85 -1.25 -4.91
CA SER A 190 4.30 -1.32 -4.92
C SER A 190 4.84 -2.30 -3.89
N ILE A 191 5.76 -3.16 -4.29
CA ILE A 191 6.71 -3.79 -3.38
C ILE A 191 7.98 -2.92 -3.32
N GLY A 192 8.36 -2.53 -2.13
CA GLY A 192 9.52 -1.70 -1.82
C GLY A 192 9.20 -0.22 -1.61
N SER A 193 10.22 0.64 -1.53
CA SER A 193 11.61 0.32 -1.91
C SER A 193 12.31 -0.66 -0.95
N LEU A 194 13.01 -1.65 -1.49
CA LEU A 194 13.82 -2.63 -0.73
C LEU A 194 15.32 -2.38 -0.91
N GLY A 195 16.16 -2.87 0.01
CA GLY A 195 17.61 -2.96 -0.21
C GLY A 195 18.44 -1.77 0.30
N LYS A 196 17.84 -0.84 1.06
CA LYS A 196 18.63 0.13 1.85
C LYS A 196 19.27 -0.50 3.08
N LYS A 197 18.69 -1.62 3.52
CA LYS A 197 19.14 -2.49 4.61
C LYS A 197 18.82 -3.93 4.20
N PHE A 198 19.12 -4.89 5.07
CA PHE A 198 18.64 -6.26 4.87
C PHE A 198 17.11 -6.27 4.88
N ASP A 199 16.49 -6.50 3.73
CA ASP A 199 15.05 -6.45 3.53
C ASP A 199 14.61 -7.69 2.74
N THR A 200 13.61 -8.42 3.24
CA THR A 200 12.97 -9.53 2.51
C THR A 200 11.47 -9.28 2.36
N VAL A 201 10.89 -9.66 1.22
CA VAL A 201 9.43 -9.63 1.00
C VAL A 201 9.03 -10.86 0.20
N GLN A 202 8.21 -11.74 0.76
CA GLN A 202 7.85 -13.00 0.11
C GLN A 202 6.36 -13.28 0.20
N GLU A 203 5.83 -14.09 -0.71
CA GLU A 203 4.44 -14.54 -0.66
C GLU A 203 3.45 -13.36 -0.71
N VAL A 204 3.65 -12.46 -1.68
CA VAL A 204 2.74 -11.33 -1.94
C VAL A 204 1.81 -11.68 -3.09
N TYR A 205 0.51 -11.53 -2.87
CA TYR A 205 -0.54 -11.82 -3.84
C TYR A 205 -1.41 -10.59 -4.04
N VAL A 206 -1.52 -10.12 -5.28
CA VAL A 206 -2.42 -9.02 -5.67
C VAL A 206 -3.38 -9.54 -6.72
N ARG A 207 -4.69 -9.51 -6.46
CA ARG A 207 -5.70 -10.17 -7.30
C ARG A 207 -6.92 -9.27 -7.46
N ASN A 208 -7.62 -9.40 -8.59
CA ASN A 208 -8.88 -8.67 -8.84
C ASN A 208 -8.80 -7.17 -8.51
N CYS A 209 -7.69 -6.51 -8.88
CA CYS A 209 -7.47 -5.10 -8.60
C CYS A 209 -7.62 -4.27 -9.88
N SER A 210 -8.21 -3.08 -9.76
CA SER A 210 -8.27 -2.11 -10.83
C SER A 210 -7.37 -0.92 -10.54
N PHE A 211 -6.73 -0.43 -11.57
CA PHE A 211 -5.85 0.73 -11.54
C PHE A 211 -6.45 1.77 -12.48
N ILE A 212 -6.73 2.96 -11.97
CA ILE A 212 -7.39 4.04 -12.71
C ILE A 212 -6.58 5.32 -12.53
N ARG A 213 -6.01 5.85 -13.62
CA ARG A 213 -5.22 7.09 -13.57
C ARG A 213 -4.06 7.02 -12.54
N THR A 214 -3.47 5.84 -12.37
CA THR A 214 -2.29 5.64 -11.51
C THR A 214 -1.03 5.70 -12.36
N THR A 215 0.06 6.27 -11.86
CA THR A 215 1.32 6.23 -12.59
C THR A 215 1.75 4.79 -12.85
N ASN A 216 1.66 3.86 -11.91
CA ASN A 216 1.98 2.45 -12.17
C ASN A 216 0.78 1.56 -11.86
N GLY A 217 0.77 0.36 -12.42
CA GLY A 217 -0.11 -0.72 -11.97
C GLY A 217 0.52 -1.48 -10.82
N ALA A 218 1.07 -2.66 -11.11
CA ALA A 218 1.91 -3.42 -10.20
C ALA A 218 3.39 -3.05 -10.39
N ARG A 219 4.10 -2.78 -9.29
CA ARG A 219 5.48 -2.27 -9.28
C ARG A 219 6.34 -2.93 -8.18
N ILE A 220 7.63 -3.14 -8.47
CA ILE A 220 8.68 -3.56 -7.55
C ILE A 220 9.83 -2.55 -7.66
N LYS A 221 10.29 -2.03 -6.52
CA LYS A 221 11.37 -1.03 -6.41
C LYS A 221 12.46 -1.56 -5.49
N THR A 222 13.71 -1.64 -5.95
CA THR A 222 14.87 -2.00 -5.13
C THR A 222 16.01 -0.99 -5.26
N PHE A 223 16.86 -0.90 -4.24
CA PHE A 223 18.14 -0.20 -4.24
C PHE A 223 19.29 -1.20 -4.48
N PRO A 224 20.35 -0.87 -5.24
CA PRO A 224 20.52 0.36 -6.03
C PRO A 224 19.90 0.30 -7.43
N VAL A 225 19.46 -0.87 -7.94
CA VAL A 225 19.34 -1.08 -9.39
C VAL A 225 18.21 -2.00 -9.91
N SER A 226 17.06 -2.21 -9.24
CA SER A 226 15.95 -2.90 -9.93
C SER A 226 14.62 -2.17 -9.85
N LYS A 227 14.04 -1.89 -11.03
CA LYS A 227 12.70 -1.34 -11.21
C LYS A 227 11.92 -2.28 -12.14
N ILE A 228 11.03 -3.07 -11.58
CA ILE A 228 10.10 -3.90 -12.36
C ILE A 228 8.73 -3.26 -12.21
N TYR A 229 8.09 -2.87 -13.31
CA TYR A 229 6.75 -2.31 -13.24
C TYR A 229 5.94 -2.58 -14.50
N THR A 230 4.64 -2.64 -14.29
CA THR A 230 3.63 -2.50 -15.33
C THR A 230 3.21 -1.02 -15.34
N SER A 231 3.26 -0.39 -16.52
CA SER A 231 3.49 1.05 -16.79
C SER A 231 2.71 2.15 -16.08
N ASP A 232 3.25 3.36 -16.25
CA ASP A 232 2.64 4.64 -16.72
C ASP A 232 1.11 4.75 -17.01
N ASN A 233 0.25 5.20 -16.08
CA ASN A 233 -1.16 5.59 -16.34
C ASN A 233 -2.03 4.47 -16.89
N VAL A 234 -2.13 3.42 -16.10
CA VAL A 234 -2.84 2.21 -16.45
C VAL A 234 -4.32 2.35 -16.11
N PHE A 235 -5.18 2.07 -17.09
CA PHE A 235 -6.54 1.58 -16.87
C PHE A 235 -6.49 0.08 -17.06
N ALA A 236 -6.15 -0.68 -16.02
CA ALA A 236 -6.14 -2.13 -16.12
C ALA A 236 -6.84 -2.78 -14.95
N SER A 237 -7.47 -3.91 -15.26
CA SER A 237 -7.90 -4.88 -14.28
C SER A 237 -6.89 -6.02 -14.27
N TYR A 238 -6.40 -6.33 -13.07
CA TYR A 238 -5.42 -7.36 -12.80
C TYR A 238 -6.15 -8.55 -12.20
N ASN A 239 -6.14 -9.69 -12.89
CA ASN A 239 -6.72 -10.92 -12.34
C ASN A 239 -5.75 -11.60 -11.35
N TYR A 240 -4.43 -11.59 -11.58
CA TYR A 240 -3.47 -12.24 -10.69
C TYR A 240 -2.04 -11.69 -10.79
N PHE A 241 -1.44 -11.40 -9.64
CA PHE A 241 -0.03 -11.06 -9.48
C PHE A 241 0.51 -11.75 -8.23
N ALA A 242 1.63 -12.46 -8.35
CA ALA A 242 2.30 -13.12 -7.23
C ALA A 242 3.81 -12.89 -7.30
N ILE A 243 4.44 -12.57 -6.16
CA ILE A 243 5.88 -12.30 -6.09
C ILE A 243 6.51 -12.97 -4.87
N ILE A 244 7.70 -13.53 -5.08
CA ILE A 244 8.63 -13.92 -4.02
C ILE A 244 9.94 -13.14 -4.20
N ILE A 245 10.31 -12.24 -3.28
CA ILE A 245 11.59 -11.50 -3.31
C ILE A 245 12.45 -11.95 -2.14
N TYR A 246 13.61 -12.53 -2.48
CA TYR A 246 14.63 -12.87 -1.49
C TYR A 246 15.77 -11.86 -1.52
N PHE A 247 16.41 -11.67 -0.37
CA PHE A 247 17.63 -10.89 -0.29
C PHE A 247 18.77 -11.79 0.18
N VAL A 248 19.90 -11.68 -0.51
CA VAL A 248 21.14 -12.35 -0.14
C VAL A 248 22.09 -11.32 0.50
N PRO A 249 22.54 -11.52 1.75
CA PRO A 249 23.47 -10.60 2.39
C PRO A 249 24.76 -10.45 1.56
N ASN A 250 25.22 -9.20 1.40
CA ASN A 250 26.38 -8.78 0.59
C ASN A 250 26.17 -8.77 -0.95
N GLN A 251 24.94 -8.83 -1.45
CA GLN A 251 24.58 -8.65 -2.86
C GLN A 251 23.42 -7.64 -3.03
N ALA A 252 23.09 -7.29 -4.28
CA ALA A 252 21.89 -6.53 -4.61
C ALA A 252 20.62 -7.32 -4.24
N VAL A 253 19.46 -6.65 -4.15
CA VAL A 253 18.18 -7.33 -3.93
C VAL A 253 17.88 -8.26 -5.10
N GLU A 254 17.78 -9.55 -4.83
CA GLU A 254 17.42 -10.57 -5.82
C GLU A 254 15.91 -10.53 -6.03
N VAL A 255 15.47 -10.46 -7.29
CA VAL A 255 14.04 -10.57 -7.62
C VAL A 255 13.84 -11.84 -8.42
N SER A 256 13.08 -12.77 -7.84
CA SER A 256 12.81 -14.08 -8.43
C SER A 256 11.31 -14.42 -8.42
N ASP A 257 10.91 -15.43 -9.20
CA ASP A 257 9.57 -16.04 -9.14
C ASP A 257 8.41 -15.04 -9.15
N VAL A 258 8.47 -14.09 -10.08
CA VAL A 258 7.46 -13.02 -10.24
C VAL A 258 6.50 -13.40 -11.35
N THR A 259 5.24 -13.63 -11.01
CA THR A 259 4.19 -13.92 -12.00
C THR A 259 3.25 -12.73 -12.16
N TYR A 260 3.21 -12.18 -13.36
CA TYR A 260 2.19 -11.27 -13.84
C TYR A 260 1.22 -12.05 -14.73
N ARG A 261 -0.07 -12.14 -14.35
CA ARG A 261 -1.05 -12.91 -15.11
C ARG A 261 -2.40 -12.23 -15.27
N GLY A 262 -2.96 -12.30 -16.48
CA GLY A 262 -4.33 -11.86 -16.76
C GLY A 262 -4.53 -10.35 -16.61
N ILE A 263 -3.51 -9.58 -16.96
CA ILE A 263 -3.53 -8.11 -16.86
C ILE A 263 -4.04 -7.56 -18.19
N HIS A 264 -5.10 -6.78 -18.15
CA HIS A 264 -5.69 -6.20 -19.36
C HIS A 264 -6.04 -4.74 -19.16
N GLY A 265 -5.74 -3.89 -20.16
CA GLY A 265 -5.98 -2.47 -20.01
C GLY A 265 -5.35 -1.57 -21.05
N THR A 266 -5.29 -0.28 -20.73
CA THR A 266 -4.63 0.73 -21.56
C THR A 266 -3.56 1.49 -20.78
N SER A 267 -2.50 1.92 -21.47
CA SER A 267 -1.41 2.74 -20.92
C SER A 267 -1.30 4.07 -21.70
N LEU A 268 -1.07 5.19 -21.00
CA LEU A 268 -0.69 6.46 -21.67
C LEU A 268 0.79 6.46 -22.08
N ASP A 269 1.62 5.67 -21.39
CA ASP A 269 3.03 5.53 -21.75
C ASP A 269 3.16 4.64 -22.99
N GLY A 270 4.13 4.97 -23.85
CA GLY A 270 4.55 4.07 -24.93
C GLY A 270 5.18 2.79 -24.38
N ARG A 271 5.82 2.83 -23.21
CA ARG A 271 6.35 1.64 -22.51
C ARG A 271 5.34 1.12 -21.51
N ALA A 272 4.58 0.11 -21.92
CA ALA A 272 3.54 -0.52 -21.10
C ALA A 272 4.08 -1.53 -20.06
N ILE A 273 5.24 -2.13 -20.35
CA ILE A 273 5.89 -3.10 -19.46
C ILE A 273 7.37 -2.74 -19.40
N THR A 274 7.91 -2.60 -18.18
CA THR A 274 9.33 -2.34 -17.94
C THR A 274 9.87 -3.33 -16.92
N LEU A 275 10.80 -4.17 -17.35
CA LEU A 275 11.53 -5.11 -16.52
C LEU A 275 13.00 -4.67 -16.50
N ASP A 276 13.35 -3.71 -15.65
CA ASP A 276 14.69 -3.11 -15.60
C ASP A 276 15.47 -3.63 -14.39
N CYS A 277 16.23 -4.72 -14.61
CA CYS A 277 17.00 -5.40 -13.59
C CYS A 277 18.47 -4.99 -13.61
N GLY A 278 19.07 -4.91 -12.42
CA GLY A 278 20.48 -4.61 -12.25
C GLY A 278 21.40 -5.75 -12.69
N GLU A 279 22.70 -5.65 -12.39
CA GLU A 279 23.71 -6.65 -12.78
C GLU A 279 23.40 -8.07 -12.26
N SER A 280 22.82 -8.18 -11.06
CA SER A 280 22.40 -9.46 -10.49
C SER A 280 21.25 -10.12 -11.24
N GLY A 281 20.54 -9.37 -12.10
CA GLY A 281 19.41 -9.85 -12.88
C GLY A 281 18.15 -10.09 -12.06
N CYS A 282 17.06 -10.40 -12.76
CA CYS A 282 15.85 -10.94 -12.16
C CYS A 282 15.45 -12.22 -12.89
N TYR A 283 15.05 -13.25 -12.15
CA TYR A 283 14.85 -14.59 -12.70
C TYR A 283 13.44 -15.13 -12.44
N GLY A 284 13.01 -16.12 -13.23
CA GLY A 284 11.70 -16.74 -13.03
C GLY A 284 10.53 -15.77 -13.24
N ILE A 285 10.71 -14.72 -14.05
CA ILE A 285 9.61 -13.82 -14.39
C ILE A 285 8.64 -14.53 -15.34
N VAL A 286 7.36 -14.53 -15.02
CA VAL A 286 6.31 -15.08 -15.88
C VAL A 286 5.37 -13.95 -16.28
N LEU A 287 5.30 -13.67 -17.58
CA LEU A 287 4.27 -12.84 -18.18
C LEU A 287 3.28 -13.77 -18.90
N ASP A 288 2.03 -13.83 -18.43
CA ASP A 288 1.03 -14.72 -19.00
C ASP A 288 -0.31 -14.01 -19.19
N GLN A 289 -0.90 -14.11 -20.39
CA GLN A 289 -2.21 -13.50 -20.70
C GLN A 289 -2.23 -11.99 -20.38
N ILE A 290 -1.25 -11.27 -20.91
CA ILE A 290 -1.14 -9.82 -20.76
C ILE A 290 -1.70 -9.14 -22.00
N ASN A 291 -2.56 -8.14 -21.83
CA ASN A 291 -3.09 -7.34 -22.92
C ASN A 291 -3.20 -5.87 -22.53
N ILE A 292 -2.10 -5.14 -22.66
CA ILE A 292 -2.02 -3.70 -22.43
C ILE A 292 -1.82 -3.01 -23.78
N VAL A 293 -2.71 -2.10 -24.15
CA VAL A 293 -2.61 -1.32 -25.39
C VAL A 293 -2.36 0.16 -25.09
N SER A 294 -1.86 0.92 -26.06
CA SER A 294 -1.77 2.37 -25.87
C SER A 294 -3.17 2.99 -25.92
N CYS A 295 -3.45 3.97 -25.06
CA CYS A 295 -4.64 4.81 -25.19
C CYS A 295 -4.42 6.02 -26.13
N LEU A 296 -3.20 6.22 -26.65
CA LEU A 296 -2.90 7.26 -27.63
C LEU A 296 -3.16 6.74 -29.04
N THR A 297 -4.01 7.44 -29.80
CA THR A 297 -4.38 7.06 -31.16
C THR A 297 -3.15 6.95 -32.07
N GLY A 298 -3.03 5.83 -32.77
CA GLY A 298 -1.91 5.57 -33.69
C GLY A 298 -0.57 5.24 -33.01
N LYS A 299 -0.55 5.07 -31.68
CA LYS A 299 0.61 4.58 -30.94
C LYS A 299 0.39 3.13 -30.51
N SER A 300 1.49 2.42 -30.34
CA SER A 300 1.51 1.05 -29.81
C SER A 300 2.13 1.06 -28.43
N ALA A 301 1.61 0.21 -27.55
CA ALA A 301 2.29 -0.17 -26.32
C ALA A 301 3.55 -0.98 -26.65
N SER A 302 4.56 -0.89 -25.79
CA SER A 302 5.84 -1.60 -25.93
C SER A 302 6.29 -2.22 -24.61
N CYS A 303 7.20 -3.18 -24.72
CA CYS A 303 7.83 -3.86 -23.60
C CYS A 303 9.34 -3.58 -23.60
N PHE A 304 9.90 -3.28 -22.43
CA PHE A 304 11.32 -3.10 -22.21
C PHE A 304 11.82 -4.10 -21.18
N CYS A 305 12.98 -4.71 -21.45
CA CYS A 305 13.63 -5.65 -20.55
C CYS A 305 15.13 -5.35 -20.52
N ASN A 306 15.71 -5.38 -19.33
CA ASN A 306 17.14 -5.30 -19.08
C ASN A 306 17.48 -6.33 -18.01
N ASN A 307 18.37 -7.27 -18.33
CA ASN A 307 18.78 -8.40 -17.48
C ASN A 307 17.64 -9.14 -16.76
N ALA A 308 16.50 -9.28 -17.45
CA ALA A 308 15.32 -9.96 -16.96
C ALA A 308 15.18 -11.32 -17.66
N HIS A 309 14.96 -12.37 -16.87
CA HIS A 309 14.94 -13.76 -17.32
C HIS A 309 13.63 -14.45 -16.92
N GLY A 310 13.04 -15.20 -17.83
CA GLY A 310 11.74 -15.82 -17.67
C GLY A 310 11.00 -16.13 -18.97
N THR A 311 9.67 -16.15 -18.90
CA THR A 311 8.81 -16.56 -20.02
C THR A 311 7.67 -15.59 -20.27
N ALA A 312 7.33 -15.40 -21.55
CA ALA A 312 6.19 -14.58 -21.98
C ALA A 312 5.26 -15.41 -22.87
N THR A 313 4.01 -15.60 -22.44
CA THR A 313 2.98 -16.37 -23.15
C THR A 313 1.71 -15.54 -23.30
N ALA A 314 1.19 -15.45 -24.53
CA ALA A 314 -0.02 -14.66 -24.84
C ALA A 314 0.07 -13.21 -24.30
N THR A 315 1.16 -12.52 -24.62
CA THR A 315 1.47 -11.17 -24.13
C THR A 315 1.39 -10.14 -25.25
N ASN A 316 0.57 -9.11 -25.05
CA ASN A 316 0.48 -7.88 -25.81
C ASN A 316 0.69 -6.69 -24.84
N PRO A 317 1.69 -5.82 -25.02
CA PRO A 317 2.69 -5.84 -26.09
C PRO A 317 3.59 -7.07 -26.02
N ASN A 318 4.13 -7.48 -27.18
CA ASN A 318 5.04 -8.61 -27.22
C ASN A 318 6.35 -8.26 -26.48
N CYS A 319 6.75 -9.11 -25.53
CA CYS A 319 7.94 -8.95 -24.70
C CYS A 319 9.09 -9.85 -25.16
N THR A 320 9.51 -9.72 -26.43
CA THR A 320 10.61 -10.52 -27.00
C THR A 320 11.98 -10.23 -26.37
N CYS A 321 12.08 -9.19 -25.54
CA CYS A 321 13.29 -8.82 -24.82
C CYS A 321 13.51 -9.65 -23.54
N LEU A 322 12.50 -10.41 -23.09
CA LEU A 322 12.62 -11.24 -21.90
C LEU A 322 13.49 -12.45 -22.23
N LEU A 323 14.62 -12.59 -21.54
CA LEU A 323 15.57 -13.68 -21.77
C LEU A 323 15.01 -14.98 -21.20
N PRO A 324 15.30 -16.15 -21.79
CA PRO A 324 14.89 -17.44 -21.24
C PRO A 324 15.64 -17.80 -19.95
#